data_AF-A0AAQ3KPM6-F1
#
_entry.id   AF-A0AAQ3KPM6-F1
#
_cell.length_a   1.000
_cell.length_b   1.000
_cell.length_c   1.000
_cell.angle_alpha   90.00
_cell.angle_beta   90.00
_cell.angle_gamma   90.00
#
_symmetry.space_group_name_H-M   'P 1'
#
loop_
_entity.id
_entity.type
_entity.pdbx_description
1 polymer ?
#
loop_
_entity_poly.entity_id
_entity_poly.type
_entity_poly.pdbx_seq_one_letter_code
_entity_poly.pdbx_strand_id
1 'polypeptide(L)'
;MVEEANTVIFTFGSYHLGVHGPGADVDTLCVGPSYVNREEDFFIILHNILAGMEEVSELQPVPDAHVPVFKFKVADQILRLVPNIENFRTTLRCLKFWAKKRGVYSNVTGFLGGVNWALLVARICQLYPNAVPSMLVSRFFRVYTQWRWPNPVMLCAIEEDEHGFPVWDPRKKPQDRHHHMPIITSAYPCMNSSYNVSTSTLRVMIEQFEFGNKICEDIELNKASWGALFEPYLFFETYKNYLQVDIVAADAEDLRLWKGWVESRLRQLTLKIERDTYGML
;
A
#
# COMPACT_ATOMS: atom_id res chain seq x y z
N MET A 1 -2.07 -37.03 21.25
CA MET A 1 -1.53 -35.67 21.34
C MET A 1 -0.91 -35.33 20.00
N VAL A 2 -1.68 -34.69 19.12
CA VAL A 2 -1.20 -34.13 17.85
C VAL A 2 -1.25 -32.62 18.06
N GLU A 3 -0.30 -32.08 18.83
CA GLU A 3 -0.23 -30.66 19.14
C GLU A 3 0.78 -29.99 18.20
N GLU A 4 0.28 -28.96 17.51
CA GLU A 4 0.98 -27.96 16.68
C GLU A 4 1.41 -28.37 15.26
N ALA A 5 0.42 -28.60 14.40
CA ALA A 5 0.58 -28.52 12.95
C ALA A 5 0.66 -27.04 12.50
N ASN A 6 1.84 -26.44 12.51
CA ASN A 6 2.00 -25.03 12.10
C ASN A 6 2.59 -24.94 10.69
N THR A 7 1.74 -24.63 9.71
CA THR A 7 2.20 -24.15 8.40
C THR A 7 2.65 -22.70 8.54
N VAL A 8 3.84 -22.39 8.03
CA VAL A 8 4.41 -21.02 8.09
C VAL A 8 4.65 -20.51 6.68
N ILE A 9 4.26 -19.26 6.43
CA ILE A 9 4.52 -18.57 5.17
C ILE A 9 5.71 -17.65 5.37
N PHE A 10 6.74 -17.82 4.54
CA PHE A 10 7.89 -16.93 4.47
C PHE A 10 7.84 -16.14 3.17
N THR A 11 8.09 -14.84 3.23
CA THR A 11 8.39 -14.07 2.03
C THR A 11 9.87 -14.25 1.69
N PHE A 12 10.19 -14.26 0.41
CA PHE A 12 11.57 -14.17 -0.07
C PHE A 12 11.65 -13.23 -1.28
N GLY A 13 12.80 -13.20 -1.95
CA GLY A 13 12.96 -12.40 -3.16
C GLY A 13 12.92 -10.89 -2.92
N SER A 14 12.59 -10.14 -3.97
CA SER A 14 12.68 -8.68 -3.97
C SER A 14 11.77 -8.02 -2.93
N TYR A 15 10.63 -8.66 -2.62
CA TYR A 15 9.69 -8.19 -1.62
C TYR A 15 10.29 -8.28 -0.21
N HIS A 16 10.82 -9.45 0.16
CA HIS A 16 11.46 -9.69 1.46
C HIS A 16 12.67 -8.80 1.69
N LEU A 17 13.46 -8.58 0.64
CA LEU A 17 14.64 -7.71 0.69
C LEU A 17 14.29 -6.22 0.72
N GLY A 18 13.02 -5.85 0.54
CA GLY A 18 12.57 -4.47 0.53
C GLY A 18 12.98 -3.68 -0.71
N VAL A 19 13.33 -4.35 -1.81
CA VAL A 19 13.86 -3.76 -3.06
C VAL A 19 12.86 -3.81 -4.22
N HIS A 20 11.61 -4.14 -3.94
CA HIS A 20 10.57 -4.35 -4.94
C HIS A 20 10.02 -3.03 -5.51
N GLY A 21 9.82 -3.00 -6.82
CA GLY A 21 9.20 -1.87 -7.53
C GLY A 21 7.67 -1.98 -7.64
N PRO A 22 6.97 -0.92 -8.09
CA PRO A 22 5.52 -0.98 -8.33
C PRO A 22 5.17 -2.03 -9.40
N GLY A 23 4.37 -3.03 -9.02
CA GLY A 23 3.98 -4.14 -9.90
C GLY A 23 4.91 -5.34 -9.86
N ALA A 24 5.91 -5.35 -8.96
CA ALA A 24 6.67 -6.56 -8.65
C ALA A 24 5.80 -7.59 -7.92
N ASP A 25 6.04 -8.87 -8.22
CA ASP A 25 5.38 -9.99 -7.57
C ASP A 25 5.85 -10.14 -6.11
N VAL A 26 5.07 -10.87 -5.30
CA VAL A 26 5.44 -11.23 -3.93
C VAL A 26 5.75 -12.72 -3.90
N ASP A 27 7.04 -13.04 -3.74
CA ASP A 27 7.49 -14.41 -3.64
C ASP A 27 7.25 -14.95 -2.22
N THR A 28 6.42 -15.98 -2.10
CA THR A 28 6.10 -16.65 -0.83
C THR A 28 6.43 -18.13 -0.87
N LEU A 29 7.06 -18.61 0.19
CA LEU A 29 7.35 -20.01 0.46
C LEU A 29 6.43 -20.48 1.59
N CYS A 30 5.65 -21.52 1.31
CA CYS A 30 4.83 -22.21 2.30
C CYS A 30 5.64 -23.40 2.86
N VAL A 31 5.90 -23.38 4.17
CA VAL A 31 6.62 -24.45 4.88
C VAL A 31 5.63 -25.18 5.77
N GLY A 32 5.37 -26.44 5.42
CA GLY A 32 4.50 -27.35 6.18
C GLY A 32 5.29 -28.43 6.92
N PRO A 33 4.63 -29.15 7.86
CA PRO A 33 5.18 -30.33 8.52
C PRO A 33 5.57 -31.44 7.55
N SER A 34 6.48 -32.33 7.95
CA SER A 34 7.03 -33.38 7.08
C SER A 34 6.02 -34.42 6.59
N TYR A 35 4.85 -34.51 7.21
CA TYR A 35 3.77 -35.41 6.78
C TYR A 35 2.86 -34.79 5.71
N VAL A 36 3.03 -33.51 5.38
CA VAL A 36 2.29 -32.83 4.30
C VAL A 36 2.94 -33.20 2.96
N ASN A 37 2.15 -33.77 2.05
CA ASN A 37 2.60 -34.23 0.76
C ASN A 37 2.31 -33.20 -0.35
N ARG A 38 3.17 -33.17 -1.37
CA ARG A 38 3.08 -32.15 -2.41
C ARG A 38 1.92 -32.37 -3.38
N GLU A 39 1.64 -33.62 -3.74
CA GLU A 39 0.69 -33.94 -4.80
C GLU A 39 -0.75 -33.72 -4.36
N GLU A 40 -1.12 -34.24 -3.18
CA GLU A 40 -2.47 -34.12 -2.64
C GLU A 40 -2.60 -32.88 -1.75
N ASP A 41 -1.77 -32.71 -0.73
CA ASP A 41 -2.01 -31.64 0.25
C ASP A 41 -1.69 -30.25 -0.32
N PHE A 42 -0.56 -30.11 -1.03
CA PHE A 42 -0.17 -28.83 -1.61
C PHE A 42 -0.92 -28.52 -2.92
N PHE A 43 -0.98 -29.43 -3.89
CA PHE A 43 -1.59 -29.12 -5.19
C PHE A 43 -3.09 -29.37 -5.30
N ILE A 44 -3.71 -30.17 -4.43
CA ILE A 44 -5.17 -30.40 -4.45
C ILE A 44 -5.84 -29.66 -3.29
N ILE A 45 -5.46 -29.93 -2.05
CA ILE A 45 -6.16 -29.35 -0.87
C ILE A 45 -5.93 -27.84 -0.81
N LEU A 46 -4.68 -27.38 -0.81
CA LEU A 46 -4.38 -25.95 -0.80
C LEU A 46 -4.89 -25.23 -2.06
N HIS A 47 -4.87 -25.88 -3.23
CA HIS A 47 -5.54 -25.32 -4.42
C HIS A 47 -7.03 -25.08 -4.19
N ASN A 48 -7.76 -26.07 -3.65
CA ASN A 48 -9.19 -25.93 -3.40
C ASN A 48 -9.50 -24.87 -2.35
N ILE A 49 -8.65 -24.73 -1.33
CA ILE A 49 -8.73 -23.65 -0.35
C ILE A 49 -8.55 -22.29 -1.06
N LEU A 50 -7.47 -22.12 -1.82
CA LEU A 50 -7.18 -20.89 -2.56
C LEU A 50 -8.26 -20.57 -3.59
N ALA A 51 -8.82 -21.57 -4.26
CA ALA A 51 -9.90 -21.40 -5.23
C ALA A 51 -11.24 -21.02 -4.57
N GLY A 52 -11.44 -21.39 -3.29
CA GLY A 52 -12.58 -20.99 -2.49
C GLY A 52 -12.47 -19.58 -1.89
N MET A 53 -11.27 -18.98 -1.92
CA MET A 53 -11.05 -17.61 -1.44
C MET A 53 -11.49 -16.59 -2.50
N GLU A 54 -12.39 -15.70 -2.13
CA GLU A 54 -12.94 -14.68 -3.01
C GLU A 54 -11.90 -13.67 -3.52
N GLU A 55 -10.81 -13.50 -2.78
CA GLU A 55 -9.72 -12.56 -3.05
C GLU A 55 -8.74 -13.06 -4.12
N VAL A 56 -8.72 -14.37 -4.36
CA VAL A 56 -7.81 -15.05 -5.26
C VAL A 56 -8.39 -15.05 -6.67
N SER A 57 -7.60 -14.55 -7.61
CA SER A 57 -7.92 -14.53 -9.04
C SER A 57 -6.73 -15.03 -9.84
N GLU A 58 -6.98 -15.53 -11.05
CA GLU A 58 -5.92 -16.08 -11.92
C GLU A 58 -5.08 -17.17 -11.22
N LEU A 59 -5.71 -18.00 -10.37
CA LEU A 59 -5.04 -19.12 -9.71
C LEU A 59 -4.59 -20.17 -10.73
N GLN A 60 -3.28 -20.36 -10.81
CA GLN A 60 -2.62 -21.28 -11.71
C GLN A 60 -1.63 -22.16 -10.94
N PRO A 61 -1.93 -23.46 -10.74
CA PRO A 61 -0.94 -24.42 -10.28
C PRO A 61 0.08 -24.69 -11.40
N VAL A 62 1.36 -24.78 -11.02
CA VAL A 62 2.46 -25.15 -11.93
C VAL A 62 3.28 -26.27 -11.28
N PRO A 63 2.79 -27.52 -11.30
CA PRO A 63 3.45 -28.65 -10.61
C PRO A 63 4.75 -29.10 -11.31
N ASP A 64 4.83 -28.93 -12.63
CA ASP A 64 5.96 -29.43 -13.45
C ASP A 64 7.13 -28.43 -13.58
N ALA A 65 7.08 -27.30 -12.87
CA ALA A 65 8.20 -26.36 -12.84
C ALA A 65 9.40 -26.95 -12.10
N HIS A 66 10.61 -26.45 -12.41
CA HIS A 66 11.83 -26.83 -11.68
C HIS A 66 11.69 -26.64 -10.16
N VAL A 67 10.94 -25.61 -9.74
CA VAL A 67 10.41 -25.45 -8.39
C VAL A 67 8.87 -25.35 -8.50
N PRO A 68 8.11 -26.35 -8.03
CA PRO A 68 6.64 -26.34 -8.13
C PRO A 68 6.02 -25.18 -7.36
N VAL A 69 5.01 -24.50 -7.94
CA VAL A 69 4.49 -23.24 -7.40
C VAL A 69 3.01 -22.99 -7.76
N PHE A 70 2.35 -22.12 -6.99
CA PHE A 70 1.09 -21.47 -7.38
C PHE A 70 1.35 -20.03 -7.83
N LYS A 71 0.76 -19.64 -8.95
CA LYS A 71 0.67 -18.23 -9.35
C LYS A 71 -0.77 -17.78 -9.17
N PHE A 72 -0.99 -16.64 -8.53
CA PHE A 72 -2.30 -16.04 -8.41
C PHE A 72 -2.18 -14.55 -8.12
N LYS A 73 -3.27 -13.82 -8.33
CA LYS A 73 -3.42 -12.42 -7.95
C LYS A 73 -4.37 -12.30 -6.78
N VAL A 74 -3.94 -11.52 -5.79
CA VAL A 74 -4.76 -11.13 -4.64
C VAL A 74 -5.16 -9.67 -4.84
N ALA A 75 -6.34 -9.41 -5.41
CA ALA A 75 -6.76 -8.02 -5.71
C ALA A 75 -8.26 -7.82 -6.05
N ASP A 76 -9.14 -8.82 -5.94
CA ASP A 76 -10.52 -8.69 -6.44
C ASP A 76 -11.50 -8.03 -5.45
N GLN A 77 -11.23 -8.09 -4.14
CA GLN A 77 -12.13 -7.54 -3.14
C GLN A 77 -12.43 -6.05 -3.30
N ILE A 78 -11.42 -5.22 -3.61
CA ILE A 78 -11.63 -3.78 -3.82
C ILE A 78 -12.60 -3.56 -4.98
N LEU A 79 -12.51 -4.38 -6.04
CA LEU A 79 -13.37 -4.25 -7.22
C LEU A 79 -14.83 -4.61 -6.92
N ARG A 80 -15.08 -5.55 -6.00
CA ARG A 80 -16.43 -5.89 -5.52
C ARG A 80 -17.01 -4.81 -4.61
N LEU A 81 -16.16 -4.05 -3.92
CA LEU A 81 -16.56 -3.02 -2.95
C LEU A 81 -16.80 -1.63 -3.58
N VAL A 82 -16.52 -1.46 -4.87
CA VAL A 82 -16.76 -0.20 -5.59
C VAL A 82 -18.02 -0.27 -6.46
N PRO A 83 -18.83 0.80 -6.49
CA PRO A 83 -20.10 0.80 -7.24
C PRO A 83 -19.92 0.85 -8.76
N ASN A 84 -18.79 1.37 -9.24
CA ASN A 84 -18.47 1.42 -10.67
C ASN A 84 -16.96 1.21 -10.89
N ILE A 85 -16.60 0.06 -11.47
CA ILE A 85 -15.21 -0.38 -11.68
C ILE A 85 -14.47 0.53 -12.67
N GLU A 86 -15.14 1.00 -13.72
CA GLU A 86 -14.51 1.84 -14.74
C GLU A 86 -14.18 3.23 -14.19
N ASN A 87 -15.12 3.84 -13.46
CA ASN A 87 -14.89 5.13 -12.81
C ASN A 87 -13.80 5.03 -11.75
N PHE A 88 -13.79 3.96 -10.96
CA PHE A 88 -12.72 3.65 -10.01
C PHE A 88 -11.36 3.58 -10.70
N ARG A 89 -11.22 2.78 -11.77
CA ARG A 89 -9.95 2.59 -12.49
C ARG A 89 -9.44 3.90 -13.08
N THR A 90 -10.30 4.69 -13.69
CA THR A 90 -9.94 5.99 -14.28
C THR A 90 -9.47 6.97 -13.22
N THR A 91 -10.21 7.07 -12.10
CA THR A 91 -9.86 7.92 -10.96
C THR A 91 -8.53 7.49 -10.33
N LEU A 92 -8.33 6.19 -10.12
CA LEU A 92 -7.10 5.64 -9.55
C LEU A 92 -5.88 5.90 -10.44
N ARG A 93 -6.01 5.75 -11.77
CA ARG A 93 -4.93 6.07 -12.71
C ARG A 93 -4.53 7.54 -12.62
N CYS A 94 -5.51 8.44 -12.61
CA CYS A 94 -5.30 9.89 -12.45
C CYS A 94 -4.55 10.21 -11.15
N LEU A 95 -5.04 9.70 -10.01
CA LEU A 95 -4.44 9.99 -8.70
C LEU A 95 -3.08 9.33 -8.49
N LYS A 96 -2.83 8.14 -9.06
CA LYS A 96 -1.48 7.54 -9.06
C LYS A 96 -0.49 8.37 -9.88
N PHE A 97 -0.92 8.90 -11.02
CA PHE A 97 -0.08 9.77 -11.83
C PHE A 97 0.22 11.08 -11.09
N TRP A 98 -0.80 11.71 -10.51
CA TRP A 98 -0.65 12.86 -9.63
C TRP A 98 0.33 12.59 -8.48
N ALA A 99 0.14 11.52 -7.71
CA ALA A 99 0.98 11.18 -6.55
C ALA A 99 2.46 11.03 -6.93
N LYS A 100 2.74 10.43 -8.10
CA LYS A 100 4.11 10.33 -8.63
C LYS A 100 4.69 11.70 -9.00
N LYS A 101 3.90 12.55 -9.67
CA LYS A 101 4.32 13.92 -10.03
C LYS A 101 4.55 14.80 -8.80
N ARG A 102 3.79 14.56 -7.73
CA ARG A 102 3.88 15.30 -6.46
C ARG A 102 4.85 14.72 -5.44
N GLY A 103 5.56 13.63 -5.77
CA GLY A 103 6.59 13.04 -4.90
C GLY A 103 6.05 12.28 -3.69
N VAL A 104 4.76 11.94 -3.65
CA VAL A 104 4.10 11.26 -2.52
C VAL A 104 3.76 9.79 -2.83
N TYR A 105 4.47 9.16 -3.77
CA TYR A 105 4.27 7.77 -4.19
C TYR A 105 5.50 6.90 -3.86
N SER A 106 5.55 6.31 -2.66
CA SER A 106 6.58 5.33 -2.26
C SER A 106 6.34 4.79 -0.84
N ASN A 107 5.95 3.52 -0.71
CA ASN A 107 5.73 2.91 0.62
C ASN A 107 7.02 2.71 1.42
N VAL A 108 8.14 2.42 0.74
CA VAL A 108 9.44 2.17 1.38
C VAL A 108 9.95 3.42 2.11
N THR A 109 9.69 4.60 1.56
CA THR A 109 10.11 5.89 2.15
C THR A 109 9.04 6.52 3.06
N GLY A 110 8.00 5.77 3.43
CA GLY A 110 6.95 6.24 4.35
C GLY A 110 5.82 7.06 3.71
N PHE A 111 5.73 7.11 2.38
CA PHE A 111 4.57 7.62 1.65
C PHE A 111 3.63 6.47 1.24
N LEU A 112 2.66 6.72 0.36
CA LEU A 112 1.67 5.73 -0.03
C LEU A 112 2.09 4.93 -1.26
N GLY A 113 1.95 3.61 -1.16
CA GLY A 113 2.10 2.66 -2.27
C GLY A 113 0.80 2.43 -3.04
N GLY A 114 0.86 1.57 -4.07
CA GLY A 114 -0.26 1.33 -4.99
C GLY A 114 -1.55 0.86 -4.32
N VAL A 115 -1.46 -0.04 -3.34
CA VAL A 115 -2.64 -0.56 -2.60
C VAL A 115 -3.26 0.54 -1.73
N ASN A 116 -2.45 1.37 -1.07
CA ASN A 116 -2.98 2.47 -0.25
C ASN A 116 -3.80 3.44 -1.09
N TRP A 117 -3.28 3.87 -2.25
CA TRP A 117 -4.02 4.72 -3.18
C TRP A 117 -5.31 4.06 -3.68
N ALA A 118 -5.29 2.75 -3.95
CA ALA A 118 -6.48 2.00 -4.35
C ALA A 118 -7.55 2.01 -3.27
N LEU A 119 -7.18 1.76 -2.00
CA LEU A 119 -8.11 1.78 -0.87
C LEU A 119 -8.70 3.18 -0.63
N LEU A 120 -7.88 4.24 -0.70
CA LEU A 120 -8.37 5.62 -0.58
C LEU A 120 -9.35 5.97 -1.70
N VAL A 121 -9.02 5.64 -2.96
CA VAL A 121 -9.91 5.92 -4.10
C VAL A 121 -11.20 5.11 -4.03
N ALA A 122 -11.10 3.83 -3.67
CA ALA A 122 -12.28 2.98 -3.50
C ALA A 122 -13.23 3.53 -2.45
N ARG A 123 -12.70 4.07 -1.33
CA ARG A 123 -13.53 4.70 -0.31
C ARG A 123 -14.28 5.93 -0.85
N ILE A 124 -13.63 6.74 -1.67
CA ILE A 124 -14.29 7.88 -2.33
C ILE A 124 -15.38 7.40 -3.29
N CYS A 125 -15.14 6.33 -4.05
CA CYS A 125 -16.16 5.73 -4.90
C CYS A 125 -17.37 5.24 -4.09
N GLN A 126 -17.18 4.65 -2.90
CA GLN A 126 -18.27 4.26 -2.00
C GLN A 126 -19.09 5.46 -1.49
N LEU A 127 -18.43 6.57 -1.16
CA LEU A 127 -19.09 7.79 -0.68
C LEU A 127 -19.85 8.53 -1.79
N TYR A 128 -19.45 8.37 -3.04
CA TYR A 128 -20.03 9.05 -4.20
C TYR A 128 -20.32 8.06 -5.35
N PRO A 129 -21.30 7.15 -5.19
CA PRO A 129 -21.45 5.99 -6.07
C PRO A 129 -21.78 6.31 -7.53
N ASN A 130 -22.43 7.45 -7.76
CA ASN A 130 -22.87 7.89 -9.09
C ASN A 130 -21.95 8.96 -9.70
N ALA A 131 -20.85 9.31 -9.03
CA ALA A 131 -19.96 10.36 -9.51
C ALA A 131 -19.07 9.86 -10.66
N VAL A 132 -18.86 10.75 -11.63
CA VAL A 132 -17.91 10.55 -12.74
C VAL A 132 -16.47 10.79 -12.27
N PRO A 133 -15.44 10.31 -13.01
CA PRO A 133 -14.04 10.40 -12.58
C PRO A 133 -13.54 11.80 -12.23
N SER A 134 -13.93 12.83 -12.99
CA SER A 134 -13.53 14.23 -12.70
C SER A 134 -14.03 14.69 -11.32
N MET A 135 -15.28 14.38 -11.00
CA MET A 135 -15.87 14.69 -9.70
C MET A 135 -15.25 13.84 -8.58
N LEU A 136 -14.97 12.56 -8.82
CA LEU A 136 -14.30 11.68 -7.84
C LEU A 136 -12.90 12.19 -7.48
N VAL A 137 -12.13 12.71 -8.45
CA VAL A 137 -10.82 13.32 -8.17
C VAL A 137 -10.96 14.57 -7.30
N SER A 138 -11.91 15.47 -7.59
CA SER A 138 -12.19 16.64 -6.74
C SER A 138 -12.61 16.22 -5.32
N ARG A 139 -13.55 15.26 -5.21
CA ARG A 139 -14.01 14.74 -3.92
C ARG A 139 -12.90 14.06 -3.13
N PHE A 140 -11.96 13.38 -3.80
CA PHE A 140 -10.81 12.78 -3.15
C PHE A 140 -10.02 13.81 -2.34
N PHE A 141 -9.61 14.91 -2.98
CA PHE A 141 -8.83 15.95 -2.31
C PHE A 141 -9.63 16.61 -1.20
N ARG A 142 -10.90 16.96 -1.47
CA ARG A 142 -11.76 17.59 -0.47
C ARG A 142 -11.96 16.73 0.77
N VAL A 143 -12.25 15.44 0.61
CA VAL A 143 -12.48 14.52 1.73
C VAL A 143 -11.18 14.30 2.52
N TYR A 144 -10.06 14.03 1.86
CA TYR A 144 -8.82 13.69 2.56
C TYR A 144 -8.07 14.89 3.13
N THR A 145 -8.32 16.09 2.64
CA THR A 145 -7.89 17.34 3.29
C THR A 145 -8.62 17.56 4.61
N GLN A 146 -9.91 17.17 4.68
CA GLN A 146 -10.75 17.35 5.87
C GLN A 146 -10.77 16.11 6.78
N TRP A 147 -10.07 15.05 6.40
CA TRP A 147 -10.07 13.80 7.14
C TRP A 147 -9.34 13.95 8.47
N ARG A 148 -10.03 13.60 9.56
CA ARG A 148 -9.48 13.71 10.92
C ARG A 148 -8.58 12.51 11.23
N TRP A 149 -7.34 12.52 10.74
CA TRP A 149 -6.32 11.54 11.12
C TRP A 149 -6.09 11.56 12.64
N PRO A 150 -5.89 10.41 13.33
CA PRO A 150 -5.64 9.07 12.77
C PRO A 150 -6.90 8.20 12.62
N ASN A 151 -8.10 8.76 12.40
CA ASN A 151 -9.27 7.92 12.12
C ASN A 151 -9.02 7.03 10.89
N PRO A 152 -9.30 5.71 10.96
CA PRO A 152 -8.92 4.78 9.91
C PRO A 152 -9.80 4.91 8.68
N VAL A 153 -9.20 4.76 7.50
CA VAL A 153 -9.93 4.53 6.25
C VAL A 153 -10.18 3.02 6.10
N MET A 154 -11.45 2.64 5.99
CA MET A 154 -11.89 1.25 5.86
C MET A 154 -12.95 1.16 4.74
N LEU A 155 -12.89 0.08 3.94
CA LEU A 155 -13.87 -0.18 2.88
C LEU A 155 -15.07 -1.02 3.37
N CYS A 156 -14.86 -1.85 4.39
CA CYS A 156 -15.85 -2.69 5.04
C CYS A 156 -15.63 -2.64 6.55
N ALA A 157 -16.58 -3.17 7.32
CA ALA A 157 -16.39 -3.39 8.75
C ALA A 157 -15.31 -4.47 8.95
N ILE A 158 -14.53 -4.34 10.02
CA ILE A 158 -13.60 -5.39 10.43
C ILE A 158 -14.41 -6.53 11.04
N GLU A 159 -14.43 -7.67 10.36
CA GLU A 159 -15.06 -8.89 10.87
C GLU A 159 -14.08 -9.65 11.77
N GLU A 160 -14.57 -10.12 12.91
CA GLU A 160 -13.83 -11.04 13.77
C GLU A 160 -14.09 -12.46 13.27
N ASP A 161 -13.03 -13.17 12.94
CA ASP A 161 -13.09 -14.55 12.45
C ASP A 161 -12.54 -15.50 13.50
N GLU A 162 -13.09 -16.72 13.56
CA GLU A 162 -12.79 -17.77 14.55
C GLU A 162 -11.34 -18.28 14.43
N HIS A 163 -10.67 -18.00 13.31
CA HIS A 163 -9.30 -18.44 13.02
C HIS A 163 -8.21 -17.76 13.87
N GLY A 164 -8.55 -16.73 14.67
CA GLY A 164 -7.66 -16.17 15.71
C GLY A 164 -6.44 -15.40 15.20
N PHE A 165 -6.36 -15.06 13.91
CA PHE A 165 -5.23 -14.29 13.37
C PHE A 165 -5.19 -12.84 13.90
N PRO A 166 -4.01 -12.19 13.93
CA PRO A 166 -3.89 -10.84 14.43
C PRO A 166 -4.57 -9.84 13.49
N VAL A 167 -5.66 -9.22 13.94
CA VAL A 167 -6.37 -8.15 13.23
C VAL A 167 -5.99 -6.77 13.76
N TRP A 168 -5.92 -5.75 12.91
CA TRP A 168 -5.70 -4.36 13.31
C TRP A 168 -6.86 -3.87 14.17
N ASP A 169 -6.56 -3.52 15.43
CA ASP A 169 -7.57 -2.97 16.34
C ASP A 169 -6.87 -2.09 17.40
N PRO A 170 -6.95 -0.75 17.28
CA PRO A 170 -6.32 0.16 18.23
C PRO A 170 -6.92 0.06 19.65
N ARG A 171 -8.10 -0.56 19.82
CA ARG A 171 -8.69 -0.77 21.16
C ARG A 171 -7.98 -1.92 21.87
N LYS A 172 -7.70 -3.01 21.16
CA LYS A 172 -7.06 -4.22 21.69
C LYS A 172 -5.53 -4.16 21.67
N LYS A 173 -4.92 -3.56 20.66
CA LYS A 173 -3.46 -3.54 20.44
C LYS A 173 -2.89 -2.12 20.68
N PRO A 174 -2.09 -1.91 21.74
CA PRO A 174 -1.50 -0.60 22.02
C PRO A 174 -0.60 -0.06 20.89
N GLN A 175 0.07 -0.95 20.14
CA GLN A 175 0.94 -0.57 19.01
C GLN A 175 0.14 0.15 17.91
N ASP A 176 -1.07 -0.33 17.61
CA ASP A 176 -1.94 0.21 16.57
C ASP A 176 -2.42 1.64 16.84
N ARG A 177 -2.40 2.08 18.11
CA ARG A 177 -2.76 3.45 18.52
C ARG A 177 -1.75 4.50 18.05
N HIS A 178 -0.54 4.08 17.71
CA HIS A 178 0.54 4.98 17.29
C HIS A 178 0.55 5.20 15.76
N HIS A 179 -0.34 4.56 15.01
CA HIS A 179 -0.42 4.75 13.56
C HIS A 179 -0.97 6.13 13.19
N HIS A 180 -0.23 6.88 12.36
CA HIS A 180 -0.58 8.25 12.00
C HIS A 180 -1.67 8.38 10.93
N MET A 181 -1.65 7.50 9.93
CA MET A 181 -2.57 7.53 8.78
C MET A 181 -3.09 6.11 8.48
N PRO A 182 -3.97 5.52 9.31
CA PRO A 182 -4.34 4.12 9.14
C PRO A 182 -5.23 3.91 7.91
N ILE A 183 -4.78 3.06 6.99
CA ILE A 183 -5.53 2.66 5.78
C ILE A 183 -5.63 1.14 5.82
N ILE A 184 -6.82 0.63 6.12
CA ILE A 184 -6.99 -0.77 6.50
C ILE A 184 -7.33 -1.61 5.27
N THR A 185 -6.68 -2.76 5.12
CA THR A 185 -7.02 -3.75 4.09
C THR A 185 -8.42 -4.31 4.31
N SER A 186 -9.14 -4.59 3.22
CA SER A 186 -10.49 -5.17 3.29
C SER A 186 -10.51 -6.68 3.54
N ALA A 187 -9.43 -7.38 3.17
CA ALA A 187 -9.32 -8.82 3.31
C ALA A 187 -8.96 -9.20 4.74
N TYR A 188 -9.55 -10.28 5.24
CA TYR A 188 -9.15 -10.86 6.50
C TYR A 188 -7.76 -11.53 6.40
N PRO A 189 -6.89 -11.40 7.41
CA PRO A 189 -7.01 -10.50 8.56
C PRO A 189 -6.80 -9.04 8.15
N CYS A 190 -7.71 -8.16 8.58
CA CYS A 190 -7.62 -6.73 8.27
C CYS A 190 -6.39 -6.11 8.94
N MET A 191 -5.52 -5.45 8.16
CA MET A 191 -4.26 -4.89 8.63
C MET A 191 -4.08 -3.45 8.16
N ASN A 192 -3.33 -2.64 8.92
CA ASN A 192 -2.94 -1.31 8.46
C ASN A 192 -1.91 -1.44 7.32
N SER A 193 -2.27 -1.01 6.11
CA SER A 193 -1.40 -1.03 4.93
C SER A 193 -0.41 0.13 4.86
N SER A 194 -0.58 1.17 5.68
CA SER A 194 0.21 2.41 5.68
C SER A 194 0.98 2.61 7.00
N TYR A 195 1.41 1.51 7.62
CA TYR A 195 2.18 1.51 8.88
C TYR A 195 3.54 2.23 8.78
N ASN A 196 4.05 2.46 7.56
CA ASN A 196 5.30 3.17 7.34
C ASN A 196 5.18 4.69 7.45
N VAL A 197 3.97 5.25 7.42
CA VAL A 197 3.73 6.69 7.48
C VAL A 197 4.21 7.26 8.82
N SER A 198 5.03 8.31 8.77
CA SER A 198 5.52 9.08 9.91
C SER A 198 4.78 10.41 10.04
N THR A 199 5.08 11.17 11.09
CA THR A 199 4.55 12.54 11.24
C THR A 199 4.97 13.44 10.08
N SER A 200 6.24 13.37 9.63
CA SER A 200 6.72 14.22 8.54
C SER A 200 6.13 13.83 7.19
N THR A 201 6.02 12.54 6.87
CA THR A 201 5.41 12.13 5.59
C THR A 201 3.92 12.41 5.57
N LEU A 202 3.21 12.27 6.71
CA LEU A 202 1.82 12.71 6.84
C LEU A 202 1.66 14.21 6.59
N ARG A 203 2.52 15.04 7.18
CA ARG A 203 2.52 16.51 6.95
C ARG A 203 2.64 16.84 5.46
N VAL A 204 3.64 16.27 4.78
CA VAL A 204 3.85 16.49 3.34
C VAL A 204 2.63 16.03 2.53
N MET A 205 2.03 14.88 2.87
CA MET A 205 0.82 14.41 2.16
C MET A 205 -0.37 15.34 2.36
N ILE A 206 -0.59 15.86 3.58
CA ILE A 206 -1.66 16.83 3.86
C ILE A 206 -1.45 18.11 3.04
N GLU A 207 -0.24 18.67 3.01
CA GLU A 207 0.09 19.84 2.19
C GLU A 207 -0.17 19.59 0.70
N GLN A 208 0.18 18.40 0.19
CA GLN A 208 -0.11 18.04 -1.19
C GLN A 208 -1.61 17.83 -1.45
N PHE A 209 -2.38 17.31 -0.48
CA PHE A 209 -3.84 17.21 -0.60
C PHE A 209 -4.50 18.58 -0.63
N GLU A 210 -4.04 19.52 0.20
CA GLU A 210 -4.51 20.92 0.20
C GLU A 210 -4.22 21.59 -1.15
N PHE A 211 -3.00 21.41 -1.68
CA PHE A 211 -2.64 21.87 -3.02
C PHE A 211 -3.59 21.29 -4.08
N GLY A 212 -3.81 19.97 -4.07
CA GLY A 212 -4.72 19.30 -4.99
C GLY A 212 -6.16 19.81 -4.87
N ASN A 213 -6.65 20.04 -3.64
CA ASN A 213 -7.99 20.56 -3.40
C ASN A 213 -8.17 21.95 -4.01
N LYS A 214 -7.20 22.86 -3.77
CA LYS A 214 -7.24 24.22 -4.33
C LYS A 214 -7.25 24.20 -5.87
N ILE A 215 -6.40 23.39 -6.50
CA ILE A 215 -6.37 23.27 -7.96
C ILE A 215 -7.69 22.70 -8.49
N CYS A 216 -8.28 21.71 -7.82
CA CYS A 216 -9.60 21.20 -8.21
C CYS A 216 -10.70 22.26 -8.09
N GLU A 217 -10.70 23.08 -7.05
CA GLU A 217 -11.63 24.23 -6.93
C GLU A 217 -11.44 25.23 -8.06
N ASP A 218 -10.20 25.55 -8.44
CA ASP A 218 -9.90 26.42 -9.57
C ASP A 218 -10.32 25.82 -10.92
N ILE A 219 -10.18 24.50 -11.11
CA ILE A 219 -10.67 23.80 -12.31
C ILE A 219 -12.21 23.87 -12.39
N GLU A 220 -12.91 23.65 -11.27
CA GLU A 220 -14.38 23.74 -11.20
C GLU A 220 -14.89 25.16 -11.53
N LEU A 221 -14.12 26.19 -11.15
CA LEU A 221 -14.40 27.59 -11.46
C LEU A 221 -13.88 28.03 -12.85
N ASN A 222 -13.36 27.12 -13.67
CA ASN A 222 -12.74 27.39 -14.97
C ASN A 222 -11.55 28.38 -14.93
N LYS A 223 -10.82 28.44 -13.81
CA LYS A 223 -9.64 29.26 -13.61
C LYS A 223 -8.33 28.52 -13.88
N ALA A 224 -8.35 27.19 -13.84
CA ALA A 224 -7.20 26.34 -14.10
C ALA A 224 -7.58 25.17 -15.02
N SER A 225 -6.57 24.54 -15.62
CA SER A 225 -6.73 23.30 -16.38
C SER A 225 -6.17 22.12 -15.60
N TRP A 226 -6.52 20.90 -16.02
CA TRP A 226 -5.96 19.66 -15.45
C TRP A 226 -4.43 19.61 -15.48
N GLY A 227 -3.77 20.32 -16.40
CA GLY A 227 -2.32 20.41 -16.44
C GLY A 227 -1.72 20.93 -15.14
N ALA A 228 -2.37 21.91 -14.49
CA ALA A 228 -1.92 22.49 -13.23
C ALA A 228 -1.90 21.46 -12.07
N LEU A 229 -2.81 20.49 -12.09
CA LEU A 229 -2.87 19.44 -11.08
C LEU A 229 -1.63 18.52 -11.16
N PHE A 230 -1.09 18.33 -12.36
CA PHE A 230 0.02 17.41 -12.63
C PHE A 230 1.39 18.07 -12.72
N GLU A 231 1.49 19.35 -12.36
CA GLU A 231 2.78 20.03 -12.30
C GLU A 231 3.74 19.29 -11.35
N PRO A 232 4.99 19.05 -11.78
CA PRO A 232 5.97 18.38 -10.94
C PRO A 232 6.19 19.13 -9.63
N TYR A 233 6.37 18.39 -8.53
CA TYR A 233 6.80 18.99 -7.28
C TYR A 233 8.25 19.46 -7.40
N LEU A 234 8.49 20.76 -7.16
CA LEU A 234 9.81 21.39 -7.23
C LEU A 234 10.61 21.07 -5.96
N PHE A 235 10.93 19.78 -5.78
CA PHE A 235 11.53 19.25 -4.55
C PHE A 235 12.77 20.03 -4.12
N PHE A 236 13.69 20.32 -5.06
CA PHE A 236 14.96 21.01 -4.81
C PHE A 236 14.84 22.54 -4.64
N GLU A 237 13.65 23.10 -4.82
CA GLU A 237 13.38 24.53 -4.59
C GLU A 237 12.52 24.75 -3.34
N THR A 238 11.85 23.71 -2.85
CA THR A 238 10.88 23.84 -1.75
C THR A 238 11.58 23.94 -0.39
N TYR A 239 12.69 23.23 -0.21
CA TYR A 239 13.43 23.20 1.05
C TYR A 239 14.72 24.02 0.98
N LYS A 240 15.12 24.62 2.10
CA LYS A 240 16.36 25.39 2.21
C LYS A 240 17.60 24.49 2.35
N ASN A 241 17.43 23.31 2.92
CA ASN A 241 18.51 22.39 3.25
C ASN A 241 18.14 20.98 2.78
N TYR A 242 19.15 20.23 2.33
CA TYR A 242 19.01 18.86 1.85
C TYR A 242 20.09 17.98 2.48
N LEU A 243 19.74 16.74 2.78
CA LEU A 243 20.69 15.68 3.12
C LEU A 243 20.89 14.79 1.90
N GLN A 244 22.10 14.80 1.34
CA GLN A 244 22.48 13.92 0.25
C GLN A 244 23.06 12.61 0.81
N VAL A 245 22.59 11.48 0.29
CA VAL A 245 23.09 10.14 0.62
C VAL A 245 23.63 9.51 -0.64
N ASP A 246 24.96 9.42 -0.74
CA ASP A 246 25.63 8.80 -1.88
C ASP A 246 25.86 7.32 -1.62
N ILE A 247 25.49 6.49 -2.60
CA ILE A 247 25.69 5.04 -2.56
C ILE A 247 26.72 4.70 -3.64
N VAL A 248 27.84 4.13 -3.20
CA VAL A 248 28.95 3.74 -4.08
C VAL A 248 29.15 2.23 -3.96
N ALA A 249 29.36 1.58 -5.09
CA ALA A 249 29.64 0.15 -5.19
C ALA A 249 30.68 -0.12 -6.28
N ALA A 250 31.31 -1.30 -6.26
CA ALA A 250 32.35 -1.67 -7.20
C ALA A 250 31.80 -1.90 -8.63
N ASP A 251 30.59 -2.45 -8.73
CA ASP A 251 29.91 -2.71 -9.99
C ASP A 251 28.38 -2.50 -9.89
N ALA A 252 27.69 -2.70 -11.02
CA ALA A 252 26.26 -2.44 -11.15
C ALA A 252 25.38 -3.45 -10.38
N GLU A 253 25.83 -4.69 -10.20
CA GLU A 253 25.07 -5.70 -9.46
C GLU A 253 25.11 -5.40 -7.97
N ASP A 254 26.31 -5.12 -7.45
CA ASP A 254 26.50 -4.65 -6.08
C ASP A 254 25.73 -3.34 -5.85
N LEU A 255 25.81 -2.37 -6.78
CA LEU A 255 25.08 -1.11 -6.65
C LEU A 255 23.57 -1.33 -6.51
N ARG A 256 22.99 -2.28 -7.26
CA ARG A 256 21.55 -2.59 -7.18
C ARG A 256 21.18 -3.14 -5.81
N LEU A 257 21.97 -4.09 -5.28
CA LEU A 257 21.75 -4.66 -3.95
C LEU A 257 21.92 -3.60 -2.86
N TRP A 258 22.97 -2.80 -2.97
CA TRP A 258 23.31 -1.77 -1.98
C TRP A 258 22.32 -0.62 -1.97
N LYS A 259 21.87 -0.20 -3.15
CA LYS A 259 20.78 0.76 -3.30
C LYS A 259 19.55 0.32 -2.53
N GLY A 260 19.07 -0.89 -2.78
CA GLY A 260 17.87 -1.41 -2.11
C GLY A 260 18.05 -1.56 -0.59
N TRP A 261 19.22 -2.02 -0.14
CA TRP A 261 19.53 -2.13 1.28
C TRP A 261 19.55 -0.77 1.98
N VAL A 262 20.10 0.28 1.36
CA VAL A 262 20.09 1.65 1.90
C VAL A 262 18.67 2.22 1.86
N GLU A 263 17.94 2.08 0.75
CA GLU A 263 16.57 2.56 0.60
C GLU A 263 15.64 2.02 1.71
N SER A 264 15.77 0.74 2.07
CA SER A 264 15.01 0.13 3.18
C SER A 264 15.30 0.74 4.56
N ARG A 265 16.44 1.43 4.73
CA ARG A 265 16.87 2.08 5.99
C ARG A 265 16.64 3.58 6.03
N LEU A 266 16.36 4.22 4.89
CA LEU A 266 16.09 5.67 4.84
C LEU A 266 14.94 6.06 5.77
N ARG A 267 13.90 5.23 5.86
CA ARG A 267 12.81 5.44 6.83
C ARG A 267 13.30 5.49 8.28
N GLN A 268 14.20 4.59 8.67
CA GLN A 268 14.74 4.58 10.04
C GLN A 268 15.57 5.84 10.32
N LEU A 269 16.30 6.33 9.32
CA LEU A 269 17.01 7.61 9.42
C LEU A 269 16.02 8.77 9.61
N THR A 270 14.95 8.84 8.82
CA THR A 270 13.90 9.86 8.98
C THR A 270 13.30 9.82 10.39
N LEU A 271 12.94 8.64 10.90
CA LEU A 271 12.38 8.49 12.25
C LEU A 271 13.36 8.90 13.35
N LYS A 272 14.67 8.64 13.18
CA LYS A 272 15.70 9.11 14.13
C LYS A 272 15.83 10.63 14.10
N ILE A 273 15.83 11.24 12.92
CA ILE A 273 15.88 12.70 12.76
C ILE A 273 14.65 13.34 13.43
N GLU A 274 13.45 12.86 13.13
CA GLU A 274 12.22 13.36 13.73
C GLU A 274 12.28 13.27 15.27
N ARG A 275 12.69 12.12 15.80
CA ARG A 275 12.78 11.88 17.25
C ARG A 275 13.82 12.79 17.91
N ASP A 276 15.03 12.82 17.38
CA ASP A 276 16.18 13.49 18.01
C ASP A 276 16.14 15.01 17.82
N THR A 277 15.31 15.50 16.89
CA THR A 277 15.08 16.94 16.66
C THR A 277 13.74 17.41 17.24
N TYR A 278 13.02 16.54 17.94
CA TYR A 278 11.68 16.82 18.48
C TYR A 278 10.69 17.32 17.42
N GLY A 279 10.78 16.79 16.20
CA GLY A 279 9.93 17.13 15.06
C GLY A 279 10.21 18.50 14.41
N MET A 280 11.33 19.13 14.77
CA MET A 280 11.78 20.39 14.16
C MET A 280 12.26 20.18 12.71
N LEU A 281 12.90 19.04 12.43
CA LEU A 281 13.36 18.64 11.10
C LEU A 281 12.48 17.52 10.53
#